data_AF-A0A2U3EU27-F1
#
_entry.id   AF-A0A2U3EU27-F1
#
_cell.length_a   1.000
_cell.length_b   1.000
_cell.length_c   1.000
_cell.angle_alpha   90.00
_cell.angle_beta   90.00
_cell.angle_gamma   90.00
#
_symmetry.space_group_name_H-M   'P 1'
#
loop_
_entity.id
_entity.type
_entity.pdbx_description
1 polymer ?
#
loop_
_entity_poly.entity_id
_entity_poly.type
_entity_poly.pdbx_seq_one_letter_code
_entity_poly.pdbx_strand_id
1 'polypeptide(L)'
;MKKNFKFSVVSIAVSLFMANQAGAANTWTESRSDAMGGTGVAAGSYGSGALINPALLAKAKPDDDVTVILPSVGVQVTDEDNLQDEIDTINDKINHYKDVVDDLTPGDIITNPLSSINQFQGAAKDLADELDYLKGKTARATAGAGLAVSIPNDVLSVAFMAKGYAHGRVSSSIDQQDIDYLRGIQQSKVVAAGVALDAALNGTDQITKNLNSTASGRAAIVSDYGVAVARQFDLGGVPVSVGVTPKLQKTWVYNYTTSIYDYDSNKWNDSRYRTEDTGFNVDAGIAADFGEHWTVGVSGQNLMSRDIDTKDIRIRNGRTGEVVSYKDTYQIRPLV
;
A
#
# COMPACT_ATOMS: atom_id res chain seq x y z
N MET A 1 42.11 -25.11 -43.27
CA MET A 1 42.30 -23.83 -42.55
C MET A 1 41.28 -23.76 -41.41
N LYS A 2 41.71 -23.81 -40.15
CA LYS A 2 40.84 -23.68 -38.96
C LYS A 2 40.53 -22.19 -38.74
N LYS A 3 39.25 -21.79 -38.76
CA LYS A 3 38.81 -20.46 -38.32
C LYS A 3 38.30 -20.57 -36.89
N ASN A 4 39.07 -20.03 -35.94
CA ASN A 4 38.64 -19.91 -34.54
C ASN A 4 37.84 -18.61 -34.40
N PHE A 5 36.53 -18.71 -34.16
CA PHE A 5 35.73 -17.58 -33.71
C PHE A 5 35.99 -17.38 -32.21
N LYS A 6 36.67 -16.29 -31.84
CA LYS A 6 36.76 -15.83 -30.45
C LYS A 6 35.50 -15.00 -30.17
N PHE A 7 34.57 -15.56 -29.39
CA PHE A 7 33.48 -14.76 -28.82
C PHE A 7 34.06 -13.86 -27.72
N SER A 8 33.91 -12.54 -27.91
CA SER A 8 34.34 -11.53 -26.95
C SER A 8 33.45 -11.58 -25.71
N VAL A 9 34.05 -11.84 -24.55
CA VAL A 9 33.41 -11.90 -23.22
C VAL A 9 32.82 -10.54 -22.79
N VAL A 10 33.14 -9.46 -23.51
CA VAL A 10 32.73 -8.09 -23.15
C VAL A 10 31.24 -7.82 -23.45
N SER A 11 30.62 -8.56 -24.37
CA SER A 11 29.23 -8.27 -24.79
C SER A 11 28.16 -8.78 -23.80
N ILE A 12 28.49 -9.74 -22.92
CA ILE A 12 27.54 -10.28 -21.91
C ILE A 12 27.50 -9.38 -20.66
N ALA A 13 28.56 -8.62 -20.38
CA ALA A 13 28.67 -7.80 -19.18
C ALA A 13 27.79 -6.53 -19.21
N VAL A 14 27.42 -6.03 -20.40
CA VAL A 14 26.65 -4.78 -20.52
C VAL A 14 25.13 -5.01 -20.42
N SER A 15 24.64 -6.22 -20.69
CA SER A 15 23.21 -6.57 -20.56
C SER A 15 22.76 -6.84 -19.12
N LEU A 16 23.67 -6.96 -18.15
CA LEU A 16 23.32 -7.19 -16.74
C LEU A 16 22.99 -5.91 -15.94
N PHE A 17 23.16 -4.72 -16.53
CA PHE A 17 22.94 -3.44 -15.83
C PHE A 17 21.56 -2.81 -16.08
N MET A 18 20.63 -3.52 -16.73
CA MET A 18 19.23 -3.11 -16.84
C MET A 18 18.29 -4.06 -16.09
N ALA A 19 18.71 -4.54 -14.91
CA ALA A 19 17.74 -4.96 -13.92
C ALA A 19 17.04 -3.68 -13.44
N ASN A 20 15.90 -3.34 -14.06
CA ASN A 20 14.92 -2.47 -13.42
C ASN A 20 14.77 -3.03 -12.00
N GLN A 21 15.10 -2.24 -10.99
CA GLN A 21 14.65 -2.52 -9.64
C GLN A 21 13.13 -2.38 -9.68
N ALA A 22 12.46 -3.46 -10.08
CA ALA A 22 11.05 -3.62 -9.88
C ALA A 22 10.89 -3.71 -8.37
N GLY A 23 10.69 -2.55 -7.74
CA GLY A 23 10.29 -2.44 -6.35
C GLY A 23 8.89 -3.02 -6.19
N ALA A 24 8.76 -4.34 -6.33
CA ALA A 24 7.68 -5.06 -5.71
C ALA A 24 7.99 -5.02 -4.22
N ALA A 25 7.13 -4.41 -3.42
CA ALA A 25 7.19 -4.58 -1.98
C ALA A 25 7.14 -6.09 -1.71
N ASN A 26 8.22 -6.66 -1.19
CA ASN A 26 8.30 -8.08 -0.89
C ASN A 26 7.16 -8.43 0.07
N THR A 27 6.40 -9.50 -0.22
CA THR A 27 5.30 -9.97 0.66
C THR A 27 5.82 -10.75 1.87
N TRP A 28 7.15 -10.72 2.08
CA TRP A 28 7.89 -11.34 3.15
C TRP A 28 9.10 -10.46 3.47
N THR A 29 9.62 -10.59 4.68
CA THR A 29 10.92 -10.05 5.07
C THR A 29 11.81 -11.21 5.48
N GLU A 30 13.06 -11.18 5.08
CA GLU A 30 14.10 -12.04 5.64
C GLU A 30 15.37 -11.21 5.67
N SER A 31 15.84 -10.90 6.87
CA SER A 31 16.83 -9.86 7.09
C SER A 31 18.11 -10.05 6.26
N ARG A 32 18.54 -11.28 6.00
CA ARG A 32 19.72 -11.56 5.18
C ARG A 32 19.44 -11.33 3.70
N SER A 33 18.36 -11.90 3.15
CA SER A 33 17.94 -11.71 1.76
C SER A 33 17.65 -10.25 1.46
N ASP A 34 16.96 -9.55 2.36
CA ASP A 34 16.65 -8.13 2.22
C ASP A 34 17.93 -7.28 2.27
N ALA A 35 18.88 -7.59 3.17
CA ALA A 35 20.19 -6.94 3.20
C ALA A 35 21.04 -7.20 1.94
N MET A 36 20.79 -8.30 1.24
CA MET A 36 21.45 -8.66 -0.01
C MET A 36 20.71 -8.11 -1.25
N GLY A 37 19.71 -7.25 -1.07
CA GLY A 37 18.95 -6.66 -2.18
C GLY A 37 17.91 -7.61 -2.79
N GLY A 38 17.39 -8.55 -2.01
CA GLY A 38 16.32 -9.48 -2.44
C GLY A 38 16.81 -10.76 -3.13
N THR A 39 18.10 -11.11 -3.04
CA THR A 39 18.69 -12.25 -3.77
C THR A 39 18.43 -13.62 -3.15
N GLY A 40 17.52 -13.74 -2.18
CA GLY A 40 17.29 -14.98 -1.42
C GLY A 40 16.76 -16.16 -2.23
N VAL A 41 16.26 -15.93 -3.45
CA VAL A 41 15.67 -16.99 -4.31
C VAL A 41 16.66 -18.10 -4.67
N ALA A 42 17.95 -17.78 -4.78
CA ALA A 42 19.01 -18.76 -5.07
C ALA A 42 20.04 -18.87 -3.93
N ALA A 43 20.28 -17.79 -3.18
CA ALA A 43 21.31 -17.73 -2.14
C ALA A 43 20.77 -17.95 -0.72
N GLY A 44 19.46 -18.16 -0.56
CA GLY A 44 18.83 -18.43 0.73
C GLY A 44 19.31 -19.76 1.35
N SER A 45 19.25 -19.85 2.68
CA SER A 45 19.48 -21.12 3.37
C SER A 45 18.26 -22.03 3.22
N TYR A 46 18.47 -23.35 3.38
CA TYR A 46 17.36 -24.30 3.40
C TYR A 46 16.31 -23.92 4.46
N GLY A 47 16.74 -23.45 5.63
CA GLY A 47 15.86 -22.97 6.70
C GLY A 47 14.86 -21.89 6.26
N SER A 48 15.30 -20.98 5.38
CA SER A 48 14.47 -19.89 4.82
C SER A 48 13.73 -20.25 3.53
N GLY A 49 13.98 -21.45 2.98
CA GLY A 49 13.42 -21.88 1.71
C GLY A 49 11.90 -21.78 1.65
N ALA A 50 11.21 -22.16 2.74
CA ALA A 50 9.75 -22.10 2.81
C ALA A 50 9.15 -20.68 2.69
N LEU A 51 9.94 -19.63 2.97
CA LEU A 51 9.50 -18.24 2.90
C LEU A 51 9.81 -17.58 1.56
N ILE A 52 10.86 -18.03 0.87
CA ILE A 52 11.44 -17.36 -0.30
C ILE A 52 11.33 -18.22 -1.56
N ASN A 53 11.91 -19.42 -1.53
CA ASN A 53 11.91 -20.39 -2.63
C ASN A 53 11.85 -21.81 -2.04
N PRO A 54 10.71 -22.52 -2.16
CA PRO A 54 10.57 -23.83 -1.53
C PRO A 54 11.57 -24.87 -2.05
N ALA A 55 12.13 -24.72 -3.26
CA ALA A 55 13.16 -25.65 -3.74
C ALA A 55 14.44 -25.66 -2.88
N LEU A 56 14.75 -24.55 -2.19
CA LEU A 56 15.93 -24.47 -1.34
C LEU A 56 15.84 -25.41 -0.13
N LEU A 57 14.64 -25.85 0.26
CA LEU A 57 14.45 -26.82 1.34
C LEU A 57 15.16 -28.15 1.08
N ALA A 58 15.26 -28.57 -0.19
CA ALA A 58 15.92 -29.82 -0.56
C ALA A 58 17.46 -29.71 -0.63
N LYS A 59 18.03 -28.54 -0.32
CA LYS A 59 19.48 -28.29 -0.34
C LYS A 59 20.11 -28.35 1.05
N ALA A 60 19.40 -28.91 2.04
CA ALA A 60 19.97 -29.18 3.35
C ALA A 60 21.13 -30.18 3.23
N LYS A 61 22.13 -30.03 4.08
CA LYS A 61 23.27 -30.96 4.17
C LYS A 61 22.88 -32.18 5.02
N PRO A 62 23.59 -33.32 4.88
CA PRO A 62 23.31 -34.53 5.67
C PRO A 62 23.38 -34.33 7.19
N ASP A 63 24.21 -33.37 7.65
CA ASP A 63 24.38 -33.05 9.07
C ASP A 63 23.43 -31.93 9.55
N ASP A 64 22.55 -31.42 8.67
CA ASP A 64 21.61 -30.37 9.02
C ASP A 64 20.39 -30.96 9.74
N ASP A 65 20.05 -30.37 10.89
CA ASP A 65 18.88 -30.75 11.70
C ASP A 65 17.68 -29.83 11.41
N VAL A 66 16.67 -29.89 12.29
CA VAL A 66 15.53 -28.97 12.27
C VAL A 66 16.01 -27.52 12.44
N THR A 67 15.67 -26.66 11.49
CA THR A 67 15.90 -25.21 11.58
C THR A 67 14.59 -24.48 11.88
N VAL A 68 14.65 -23.55 12.83
CA VAL A 68 13.53 -22.64 13.15
C VAL A 68 13.94 -21.21 12.79
N ILE A 69 13.16 -20.58 11.91
CA ILE A 69 13.20 -19.13 11.70
C ILE A 69 12.15 -18.52 12.61
N LEU A 70 12.64 -17.79 13.61
CA LEU A 70 11.81 -16.95 14.46
C LEU A 70 11.31 -15.72 13.67
N PRO A 71 10.19 -15.10 14.09
CA PRO A 71 9.59 -13.99 13.37
C PRO A 71 10.61 -12.91 13.02
N SER A 72 10.89 -12.77 11.72
CA SER A 72 11.52 -11.57 11.18
C SER A 72 10.41 -10.55 10.92
N VAL A 73 10.68 -9.27 11.19
CA VAL A 73 9.70 -8.19 11.03
C VAL A 73 10.35 -7.05 10.26
N GLY A 74 9.64 -6.55 9.25
CA GLY A 74 10.07 -5.46 8.39
C GLY A 74 8.94 -4.45 8.26
N VAL A 75 9.29 -3.17 8.35
CA VAL A 75 8.35 -2.06 8.18
C VAL A 75 9.01 -1.02 7.29
N GLN A 76 8.27 -0.55 6.30
CA GLN A 76 8.65 0.56 5.43
C GLN A 76 7.51 1.57 5.42
N VAL A 77 7.83 2.82 5.70
CA VAL A 77 6.88 3.93 5.69
C VAL A 77 7.42 5.00 4.73
N THR A 78 6.54 5.54 3.92
CA THR A 78 6.82 6.65 3.02
C THR A 78 5.71 7.67 3.19
N ASP A 79 6.02 8.74 3.90
CA ASP A 79 5.15 9.89 4.10
C ASP A 79 6.04 11.15 4.08
N GLU A 80 6.24 11.71 2.87
CA GLU A 80 7.10 12.89 2.68
C GLU A 80 6.45 14.16 3.25
N ASP A 81 5.13 14.15 3.39
CA ASP A 81 4.31 15.33 3.63
C ASP A 81 3.51 15.28 4.93
N ASN A 82 3.70 14.25 5.78
CA ASN A 82 2.89 13.97 6.97
C ASN A 82 1.38 13.99 6.66
N LEU A 83 0.99 13.36 5.55
CA LEU A 83 -0.34 13.48 4.95
C LEU A 83 -1.49 13.22 5.93
N GLN A 84 -1.31 12.28 6.86
CA GLN A 84 -2.34 11.96 7.84
C GLN A 84 -2.66 13.13 8.77
N ASP A 85 -1.62 13.83 9.24
CA ASP A 85 -1.75 14.96 10.16
C ASP A 85 -2.35 16.18 9.44
N GLU A 86 -2.03 16.35 8.16
CA GLU A 86 -2.53 17.45 7.32
C GLU A 86 -4.00 17.25 6.94
N ILE A 87 -4.42 16.00 6.69
CA ILE A 87 -5.85 15.65 6.54
C ILE A 87 -6.61 15.92 7.84
N ASP A 88 -6.01 15.69 9.02
CA ASP A 88 -6.66 16.03 10.29
C ASP A 88 -6.73 17.56 10.50
N THR A 89 -5.69 18.28 10.09
CA THR A 89 -5.64 19.75 10.11
C THR A 89 -6.74 20.39 9.27
N ILE A 90 -7.20 19.73 8.19
CA ILE A 90 -8.39 20.19 7.45
C ILE A 90 -9.61 20.35 8.36
N ASN A 91 -9.86 19.41 9.28
CA ASN A 91 -11.00 19.51 10.19
C ASN A 91 -10.91 20.77 11.05
N ASP A 92 -9.71 21.10 11.54
CA ASP A 92 -9.47 22.31 12.32
C ASP A 92 -9.71 23.58 11.48
N LYS A 93 -9.26 23.59 10.21
CA LYS A 93 -9.52 24.72 9.29
C LYS A 93 -11.01 24.90 8.99
N ILE A 94 -11.75 23.80 8.84
CA ILE A 94 -13.20 23.85 8.63
C ILE A 94 -13.92 24.31 9.89
N ASN A 95 -13.54 23.80 11.06
CA ASN A 95 -14.12 24.24 12.33
C ASN A 95 -13.89 25.73 12.54
N HIS A 96 -12.67 26.22 12.29
CA HIS A 96 -12.38 27.64 12.31
C HIS A 96 -13.24 28.43 11.31
N TYR A 97 -13.41 27.91 10.09
CA TYR A 97 -14.30 28.53 9.09
C TYR A 97 -15.74 28.59 9.62
N LYS A 98 -16.27 27.50 10.18
CA LYS A 98 -17.62 27.43 10.74
C LYS A 98 -17.80 28.42 11.89
N ASP A 99 -16.84 28.48 12.81
CA ASP A 99 -16.85 29.43 13.94
C ASP A 99 -16.90 30.88 13.44
N VAL A 100 -16.07 31.22 12.43
CA VAL A 100 -16.08 32.55 11.82
C VAL A 100 -17.45 32.88 11.24
N VAL A 101 -18.23 31.91 10.78
CA VAL A 101 -19.56 32.12 10.21
C VAL A 101 -20.66 32.12 11.26
N ASP A 102 -20.57 31.28 12.29
CA ASP A 102 -21.51 31.26 13.41
C ASP A 102 -21.45 32.57 14.21
N ASP A 103 -20.28 33.20 14.28
CA ASP A 103 -20.08 34.53 14.84
C ASP A 103 -20.61 35.66 13.94
N LEU A 104 -20.97 35.39 12.67
CA LEU A 104 -21.63 36.37 11.80
C LEU A 104 -23.12 36.45 12.12
N THR A 105 -23.51 37.38 12.98
CA THR A 105 -24.92 37.78 13.00
C THR A 105 -25.23 38.66 11.78
N PRO A 106 -26.47 38.61 11.22
CA PRO A 106 -26.90 39.57 10.20
C PRO A 106 -26.73 41.03 10.64
N GLY A 107 -26.74 41.29 11.95
CA GLY A 107 -26.43 42.59 12.54
C GLY A 107 -24.96 42.98 12.41
N ASP A 108 -24.03 42.06 12.64
CA ASP A 108 -22.57 42.32 12.59
C ASP A 108 -22.05 42.56 11.18
N ILE A 109 -22.65 41.91 10.18
CA ILE A 109 -22.37 42.20 8.77
C ILE A 109 -22.76 43.66 8.43
N ILE A 110 -23.78 44.21 9.09
CA ILE A 110 -24.25 45.58 8.87
C ILE A 110 -23.48 46.60 9.72
N THR A 111 -23.13 46.26 10.97
CA THR A 111 -22.50 47.18 11.93
C THR A 111 -20.97 47.19 11.85
N ASN A 112 -20.33 46.09 11.43
CA ASN A 112 -18.88 45.99 11.25
C ASN A 112 -18.48 45.16 10.01
N PRO A 113 -18.95 45.55 8.80
CA PRO A 113 -18.80 44.75 7.57
C PRO A 113 -17.35 44.41 7.22
N LEU A 114 -16.43 45.35 7.43
CA LEU A 114 -15.07 45.22 6.93
C LEU A 114 -14.23 44.21 7.72
N SER A 115 -14.38 44.10 9.05
CA SER A 115 -13.62 43.13 9.85
C SER A 115 -14.12 41.71 9.64
N SER A 116 -15.44 41.53 9.63
CA SER A 116 -16.10 40.25 9.45
C SER A 116 -15.81 39.63 8.08
N ILE A 117 -15.84 40.45 7.01
CA ILE A 117 -15.47 40.01 5.67
C ILE A 117 -13.99 39.62 5.59
N ASN A 118 -13.08 40.37 6.21
CA ASN A 118 -11.65 40.05 6.16
C ASN A 118 -11.34 38.71 6.87
N GLN A 119 -12.00 38.41 7.99
CA GLN A 119 -11.84 37.12 8.68
C GLN A 119 -12.37 35.96 7.84
N PHE A 120 -13.55 36.13 7.24
CA PHE A 120 -14.13 35.14 6.32
C PHE A 120 -13.24 34.87 5.10
N GLN A 121 -12.67 35.93 4.50
CA GLN A 121 -11.70 35.80 3.41
C GLN A 121 -10.40 35.09 3.86
N GLY A 122 -9.98 35.30 5.11
CA GLY A 122 -8.85 34.61 5.74
C GLY A 122 -9.10 33.12 5.92
N ALA A 123 -10.25 32.73 6.48
CA ALA A 123 -10.64 31.33 6.63
C ALA A 123 -10.74 30.60 5.28
N ALA A 124 -11.27 31.27 4.25
CA ALA A 124 -11.29 30.74 2.88
C ALA A 124 -9.90 30.60 2.26
N LYS A 125 -9.00 31.54 2.52
CA LYS A 125 -7.61 31.45 2.10
C LYS A 125 -6.93 30.25 2.74
N ASP A 126 -7.04 30.10 4.05
CA ASP A 126 -6.41 29.02 4.81
C ASP A 126 -6.87 27.65 4.32
N LEU A 127 -8.19 27.46 4.14
CA LEU A 127 -8.71 26.20 3.61
C LEU A 127 -8.28 25.97 2.16
N ALA A 128 -8.24 27.00 1.31
CA ALA A 128 -7.77 26.88 -0.06
C ALA A 128 -6.27 26.55 -0.16
N ASP A 129 -5.45 27.14 0.70
CA ASP A 129 -4.01 26.85 0.81
C ASP A 129 -3.81 25.39 1.23
N GLU A 130 -4.59 24.90 2.19
CA GLU A 130 -4.53 23.51 2.66
C GLU A 130 -4.96 22.50 1.59
N LEU A 131 -6.07 22.77 0.89
CA LEU A 131 -6.51 21.92 -0.23
C LEU A 131 -5.48 21.90 -1.37
N ASP A 132 -4.85 23.03 -1.68
CA ASP A 132 -3.80 23.10 -2.70
C ASP A 132 -2.55 22.31 -2.28
N TYR A 133 -2.15 22.41 -1.00
CA TYR A 133 -1.05 21.64 -0.44
C TYR A 133 -1.33 20.14 -0.49
N LEU A 134 -2.52 19.70 -0.11
CA LEU A 134 -2.90 18.29 -0.11
C LEU A 134 -3.10 17.70 -1.50
N LYS A 135 -3.13 18.52 -2.56
CA LYS A 135 -3.45 18.05 -3.91
C LYS A 135 -2.42 17.04 -4.43
N GLY A 136 -2.87 15.81 -4.64
CA GLY A 136 -2.06 14.72 -5.20
C GLY A 136 -1.11 14.05 -4.21
N LYS A 137 -1.17 14.40 -2.92
CA LYS A 137 -0.31 13.82 -1.89
C LYS A 137 -0.75 12.41 -1.51
N THR A 138 0.24 11.56 -1.23
CA THR A 138 -0.02 10.17 -0.87
C THR A 138 1.01 9.65 0.11
N ALA A 139 0.54 8.99 1.17
CA ALA A 139 1.38 8.27 2.12
C ALA A 139 1.19 6.76 1.93
N ARG A 140 2.24 5.98 2.17
CA ARG A 140 2.22 4.52 2.05
C ARG A 140 2.95 3.89 3.23
N ALA A 141 2.44 2.75 3.67
CA ALA A 141 3.11 1.93 4.66
C ALA A 141 3.03 0.46 4.23
N THR A 142 4.11 -0.28 4.42
CA THR A 142 4.14 -1.72 4.22
C THR A 142 4.79 -2.38 5.41
N ALA A 143 4.25 -3.52 5.84
CA ALA A 143 4.81 -4.31 6.90
C ALA A 143 4.78 -5.79 6.51
N GLY A 144 5.76 -6.56 6.99
CA GLY A 144 5.85 -7.98 6.73
C GLY A 144 6.45 -8.71 7.93
N ALA A 145 5.98 -9.93 8.17
CA ALA A 145 6.57 -10.83 9.13
C ALA A 145 6.44 -12.30 8.68
N GLY A 146 7.41 -13.13 9.04
CA GLY A 146 7.40 -14.54 8.66
C GLY A 146 8.09 -15.43 9.68
N LEU A 147 7.53 -16.62 9.88
CA LEU A 147 8.08 -17.70 10.69
C LEU A 147 8.09 -19.00 9.87
N ALA A 148 9.11 -19.83 10.10
CA ALA A 148 9.21 -21.13 9.44
C ALA A 148 9.88 -22.16 10.33
N VAL A 149 9.44 -23.41 10.22
CA VAL A 149 10.08 -24.58 10.81
C VAL A 149 10.38 -25.54 9.68
N SER A 150 11.66 -25.78 9.43
CA SER A 150 12.16 -26.57 8.30
C SER A 150 12.78 -27.86 8.83
N ILE A 151 12.29 -28.98 8.32
CA ILE A 151 12.67 -30.34 8.70
C ILE A 151 13.31 -30.98 7.46
N PRO A 152 14.65 -31.05 7.42
CA PRO A 152 15.34 -31.70 6.32
C PRO A 152 15.14 -33.21 6.36
N ASN A 153 15.23 -33.84 5.18
CA ASN A 153 15.16 -35.29 5.02
C ASN A 153 15.86 -35.69 3.71
N ASP A 154 16.53 -36.84 3.71
CA ASP A 154 17.26 -37.38 2.55
C ASP A 154 16.39 -37.62 1.30
N VAL A 155 15.07 -37.79 1.48
CA VAL A 155 14.14 -38.09 0.38
C VAL A 155 13.21 -36.91 0.06
N LEU A 156 12.60 -36.31 1.09
CA LEU A 156 11.60 -35.26 0.93
C LEU A 156 11.66 -34.31 2.13
N SER A 157 12.24 -33.13 1.91
CA SER A 157 12.30 -32.09 2.94
C SER A 157 10.93 -31.42 3.09
N VAL A 158 10.54 -31.11 4.32
CA VAL A 158 9.24 -30.53 4.65
C VAL A 158 9.45 -29.29 5.52
N ALA A 159 8.63 -28.27 5.33
CA ALA A 159 8.60 -27.12 6.22
C ALA A 159 7.19 -26.60 6.45
N PHE A 160 6.97 -26.03 7.62
CA PHE A 160 5.75 -25.32 7.97
C PHE A 160 6.07 -23.83 8.00
N MET A 161 5.22 -23.02 7.37
CA MET A 161 5.41 -21.57 7.32
C MET A 161 4.13 -20.84 7.69
N ALA A 162 4.30 -19.70 8.35
CA ALA A 162 3.27 -18.69 8.45
C ALA A 162 3.90 -17.34 8.12
N LYS A 163 3.29 -16.58 7.21
CA LYS A 163 3.72 -15.21 6.91
C LYS A 163 2.53 -14.27 6.90
N GLY A 164 2.76 -13.05 7.35
CA GLY A 164 1.77 -11.97 7.32
C GLY A 164 2.38 -10.75 6.65
N TYR A 165 1.65 -10.10 5.77
CA TYR A 165 2.07 -8.83 5.19
C TYR A 165 0.89 -7.87 5.06
N ALA A 166 1.20 -6.58 5.15
CA ALA A 166 0.23 -5.51 5.10
C ALA A 166 0.72 -4.40 4.17
N HIS A 167 -0.22 -3.84 3.40
CA HIS A 167 -0.02 -2.64 2.59
C HIS A 167 -1.08 -1.62 2.99
N GLY A 168 -0.65 -0.39 3.26
CA GLY A 168 -1.50 0.75 3.56
C GLY A 168 -1.19 1.89 2.58
N ARG A 169 -2.24 2.61 2.17
CA ARG A 169 -2.14 3.81 1.36
C ARG A 169 -3.16 4.83 1.85
N VAL A 170 -2.69 6.03 2.15
CA VAL A 170 -3.52 7.20 2.39
C VAL A 170 -3.34 8.14 1.19
N SER A 171 -4.42 8.71 0.71
CA SER A 171 -4.41 9.67 -0.40
C SER A 171 -5.56 10.65 -0.29
N SER A 172 -5.32 11.89 -0.69
CA SER A 172 -6.33 12.93 -0.91
C SER A 172 -6.68 13.03 -2.40
N SER A 173 -7.95 13.29 -2.69
CA SER A 173 -8.45 13.63 -4.02
C SER A 173 -9.14 14.98 -3.92
N ILE A 174 -8.40 16.03 -4.29
CA ILE A 174 -8.83 17.41 -4.18
C ILE A 174 -9.54 17.84 -5.48
N ASP A 175 -10.79 18.30 -5.37
CA ASP A 175 -11.53 18.88 -6.49
C ASP A 175 -11.03 20.31 -6.73
N GLN A 176 -10.54 20.60 -7.94
CA GLN A 176 -10.07 21.94 -8.28
C GLN A 176 -11.15 23.00 -8.11
N GLN A 177 -12.42 22.62 -8.29
CA GLN A 177 -13.54 23.54 -8.15
C GLN A 177 -13.72 24.01 -6.70
N ASP A 178 -13.30 23.21 -5.71
CA ASP A 178 -13.31 23.58 -4.30
C ASP A 178 -12.28 24.69 -4.04
N ILE A 179 -11.06 24.52 -4.59
CA ILE A 179 -10.00 25.53 -4.51
C ILE A 179 -10.48 26.81 -5.20
N ASP A 180 -11.00 26.71 -6.42
CA ASP A 180 -11.44 27.87 -7.20
C ASP A 180 -12.57 28.64 -6.50
N TYR A 181 -13.52 27.92 -5.88
CA TYR A 181 -14.60 28.49 -5.07
C TYR A 181 -14.06 29.28 -3.87
N LEU A 182 -13.15 28.68 -3.09
CA LEU A 182 -12.55 29.32 -1.92
C LEU A 182 -11.64 30.50 -2.30
N ARG A 183 -10.90 30.39 -3.43
CA ARG A 183 -10.12 31.50 -3.99
C ARG A 183 -11.00 32.65 -4.46
N GLY A 184 -12.17 32.35 -5.01
CA GLY A 184 -13.17 33.36 -5.39
C GLY A 184 -13.67 34.18 -4.19
N ILE A 185 -13.92 33.50 -3.07
CA ILE A 185 -14.25 34.14 -1.78
C ILE A 185 -13.08 35.00 -1.30
N GLN A 186 -11.87 34.43 -1.25
CA GLN A 186 -10.66 35.12 -0.80
C GLN A 186 -10.40 36.42 -1.60
N GLN A 187 -10.55 36.39 -2.92
CA GLN A 187 -10.09 37.48 -3.79
C GLN A 187 -11.12 38.60 -3.96
N SER A 188 -12.40 38.37 -3.65
CA SER A 188 -13.48 39.34 -3.88
C SER A 188 -14.32 39.58 -2.63
N LYS A 189 -14.27 40.81 -2.11
CA LYS A 189 -15.11 41.22 -0.97
C LYS A 189 -16.60 41.12 -1.25
N VAL A 190 -17.00 41.34 -2.50
CA VAL A 190 -18.42 41.24 -2.92
C VAL A 190 -18.88 39.78 -2.90
N VAL A 191 -18.05 38.86 -3.39
CA VAL A 191 -18.35 37.42 -3.34
C VAL A 191 -18.37 36.94 -1.89
N ALA A 192 -17.35 37.32 -1.11
CA ALA A 192 -17.27 36.99 0.31
C ALA A 192 -18.51 37.47 1.08
N ALA A 193 -18.94 38.72 0.88
CA ALA A 193 -20.14 39.26 1.54
C ALA A 193 -21.41 38.49 1.14
N GLY A 194 -21.54 38.12 -0.13
CA GLY A 194 -22.69 37.34 -0.62
C GLY A 194 -22.77 35.94 0.00
N VAL A 195 -21.65 35.21 0.00
CA VAL A 195 -21.58 33.86 0.58
C VAL A 195 -21.73 33.89 2.10
N ALA A 196 -21.10 34.87 2.77
CA ALA A 196 -21.22 35.06 4.21
C ALA A 196 -22.66 35.36 4.63
N LEU A 197 -23.38 36.20 3.89
CA LEU A 197 -24.79 36.48 4.13
C LEU A 197 -25.66 35.23 3.91
N ASP A 198 -25.41 34.49 2.83
CA ASP A 198 -26.13 33.24 2.55
C ASP A 198 -25.92 32.21 3.68
N ALA A 199 -24.68 32.04 4.15
CA ALA A 199 -24.36 31.14 5.24
C ALA A 199 -24.95 31.61 6.59
N ALA A 200 -24.98 32.91 6.88
CA ALA A 200 -25.62 33.44 8.09
C ALA A 200 -27.15 33.25 8.10
N LEU A 201 -27.79 33.20 6.92
CA LEU A 201 -29.23 32.98 6.79
C LEU A 201 -29.62 31.48 6.72
N ASN A 202 -28.79 30.67 6.07
CA ASN A 202 -29.10 29.29 5.68
C ASN A 202 -28.19 28.23 6.35
N GLY A 203 -27.31 28.65 7.25
CA GLY A 203 -26.40 27.81 8.04
C GLY A 203 -25.01 27.61 7.41
N THR A 204 -24.03 27.29 8.26
CA THR A 204 -22.61 27.09 7.88
C THR A 204 -22.39 25.92 6.91
N ASP A 205 -23.29 24.93 6.92
CA ASP A 205 -23.27 23.80 5.98
C ASP A 205 -23.37 24.23 4.51
N GLN A 206 -23.85 25.43 4.19
CA GLN A 206 -23.88 25.92 2.80
C GLN A 206 -22.49 26.02 2.19
N ILE A 207 -21.46 26.28 3.00
CA ILE A 207 -20.09 26.39 2.54
C ILE A 207 -19.53 25.00 2.24
N THR A 208 -19.65 24.06 3.17
CA THR A 208 -19.15 22.69 2.99
C THR A 208 -19.93 21.90 1.95
N LYS A 209 -21.22 22.20 1.73
CA LYS A 209 -22.02 21.63 0.63
C LYS A 209 -21.45 21.92 -0.75
N ASN A 210 -20.75 23.04 -0.94
CA ASN A 210 -20.14 23.38 -2.21
C ASN A 210 -18.80 22.68 -2.45
N LEU A 211 -18.30 21.93 -1.45
CA LEU A 211 -17.02 21.25 -1.50
C LEU A 211 -17.19 19.74 -1.73
N ASN A 212 -16.25 19.13 -2.45
CA ASN A 212 -16.36 17.74 -2.92
C ASN A 212 -15.04 16.95 -2.86
N SER A 213 -13.99 17.51 -2.26
CA SER A 213 -12.74 16.81 -2.02
C SER A 213 -12.89 15.61 -1.08
N THR A 214 -12.13 14.55 -1.33
CA THR A 214 -12.21 13.30 -0.56
C THR A 214 -10.86 12.86 -0.02
N ALA A 215 -10.88 12.14 1.10
CA ALA A 215 -9.75 11.42 1.65
C ALA A 215 -10.02 9.91 1.60
N SER A 216 -9.01 9.14 1.23
CA SER A 216 -9.06 7.69 1.14
C SER A 216 -7.93 7.04 1.92
N GLY A 217 -8.28 6.24 2.92
CA GLY A 217 -7.42 5.29 3.61
C GLY A 217 -7.72 3.86 3.17
N ARG A 218 -6.78 3.22 2.48
CA ARG A 218 -6.89 1.85 1.98
C ARG A 218 -5.84 0.97 2.63
N ALA A 219 -6.22 -0.23 3.05
CA ALA A 219 -5.25 -1.21 3.51
C ALA A 219 -5.61 -2.63 3.10
N ALA A 220 -4.61 -3.47 2.93
CA ALA A 220 -4.75 -4.90 2.76
C ALA A 220 -3.81 -5.61 3.74
N ILE A 221 -4.33 -6.61 4.45
CA ILE A 221 -3.57 -7.48 5.35
C ILE A 221 -3.78 -8.90 4.86
N VAL A 222 -2.71 -9.62 4.58
CA VAL A 222 -2.74 -11.01 4.13
C VAL A 222 -1.97 -11.87 5.11
N SER A 223 -2.54 -13.00 5.51
CA SER A 223 -1.91 -14.03 6.32
C SER A 223 -1.91 -15.35 5.57
N ASP A 224 -0.73 -15.87 5.30
CA ASP A 224 -0.49 -17.14 4.63
C ASP A 224 -0.09 -18.19 5.66
N TYR A 225 -0.66 -19.39 5.54
CA TYR A 225 -0.28 -20.58 6.30
C TYR A 225 -0.02 -21.71 5.31
N GLY A 226 1.22 -22.20 5.26
CA GLY A 226 1.66 -23.12 4.21
C GLY A 226 2.44 -24.31 4.73
N VAL A 227 2.40 -25.39 3.95
CA VAL A 227 3.28 -26.54 4.11
C VAL A 227 4.11 -26.66 2.84
N ALA A 228 5.41 -26.43 2.96
CA ALA A 228 6.34 -26.54 1.86
C ALA A 228 6.93 -27.95 1.82
N VAL A 229 7.03 -28.51 0.62
CA VAL A 229 7.72 -29.78 0.39
C VAL A 229 8.69 -29.62 -0.76
N ALA A 230 9.86 -30.23 -0.65
CA ALA A 230 10.88 -30.15 -1.67
C ALA A 230 11.69 -31.42 -1.80
N ARG A 231 12.13 -31.69 -3.03
CA ARG A 231 12.95 -32.84 -3.37
C ARG A 231 14.02 -32.47 -4.40
N GLN A 232 15.19 -33.04 -4.24
CA GLN A 232 16.29 -32.96 -5.20
C GLN A 232 16.28 -34.16 -6.13
N PHE A 233 16.61 -33.91 -7.39
CA PHE A 233 16.77 -34.88 -8.46
C PHE A 233 18.15 -34.69 -9.10
N ASP A 234 18.72 -35.77 -9.65
CA ASP A 234 19.90 -35.67 -10.51
C ASP A 234 19.45 -35.73 -11.97
N LEU A 235 19.63 -34.62 -12.70
CA LEU A 235 19.28 -34.50 -14.11
C LEU A 235 20.54 -34.33 -14.93
N GLY A 236 21.10 -35.45 -15.40
CA GLY A 236 22.29 -35.43 -16.27
C GLY A 236 23.56 -34.96 -15.55
N GLY A 237 23.72 -35.28 -14.26
CA GLY A 237 24.85 -34.87 -13.43
C GLY A 237 24.68 -33.50 -12.79
N VAL A 238 23.52 -32.87 -12.93
CA VAL A 238 23.17 -31.58 -12.32
C VAL A 238 22.14 -31.82 -11.21
N PRO A 239 22.46 -31.51 -9.95
CA PRO A 239 21.49 -31.51 -8.86
C PRO A 239 20.43 -30.43 -9.10
N VAL A 240 19.18 -30.84 -9.24
CA VAL A 240 18.02 -29.95 -9.43
C VAL A 240 17.00 -30.20 -8.33
N SER A 241 16.77 -29.18 -7.52
CA SER A 241 15.76 -29.16 -6.47
C SER A 241 14.47 -28.53 -6.98
N VAL A 242 13.34 -29.17 -6.65
CA VAL A 242 12.00 -28.67 -6.94
C VAL A 242 11.23 -28.61 -5.63
N GLY A 243 10.52 -27.50 -5.41
CA GLY A 243 9.69 -27.34 -4.22
C GLY A 243 8.35 -26.70 -4.54
N VAL A 244 7.35 -27.04 -3.73
CA VAL A 244 6.00 -26.48 -3.78
C VAL A 244 5.48 -26.18 -2.38
N THR A 245 4.65 -25.17 -2.25
CA THR A 245 4.03 -24.75 -0.99
C THR A 245 2.56 -24.47 -1.21
N PRO A 246 1.68 -25.48 -1.09
CA PRO A 246 0.26 -25.22 -0.90
C PRO A 246 0.05 -24.37 0.36
N LYS A 247 -0.80 -23.35 0.26
CA LYS A 247 -1.08 -22.43 1.37
C LYS A 247 -2.54 -21.98 1.42
N LEU A 248 -3.02 -21.79 2.65
CA LEU A 248 -4.27 -21.10 2.94
C LEU A 248 -3.94 -19.62 3.19
N GLN A 249 -4.63 -18.71 2.50
CA GLN A 249 -4.45 -17.27 2.68
C GLN A 249 -5.74 -16.61 3.16
N LYS A 250 -5.65 -15.92 4.29
CA LYS A 250 -6.69 -15.08 4.85
C LYS A 250 -6.36 -13.62 4.57
N THR A 251 -7.29 -12.89 3.97
CA THR A 251 -7.09 -11.51 3.52
C THR A 251 -8.15 -10.59 4.09
N TRP A 252 -7.73 -9.46 4.64
CA TRP A 252 -8.58 -8.36 5.07
C TRP A 252 -8.25 -7.13 4.23
N VAL A 253 -9.25 -6.59 3.54
CA VAL A 253 -9.10 -5.34 2.77
C VAL A 253 -10.00 -4.26 3.37
N TYR A 254 -9.45 -3.07 3.54
CA TYR A 254 -10.08 -1.91 4.13
C TYR A 254 -10.18 -0.81 3.08
N ASN A 255 -11.36 -0.19 2.97
CA ASN A 255 -11.59 1.02 2.19
C ASN A 255 -12.38 2.02 3.02
N TYR A 256 -11.66 2.96 3.63
CA TYR A 256 -12.25 4.12 4.28
C TYR A 256 -12.07 5.32 3.36
N THR A 257 -13.11 5.63 2.58
CA THR A 257 -13.16 6.82 1.73
C THR A 257 -14.27 7.71 2.23
N THR A 258 -13.99 8.99 2.46
CA THR A 258 -14.95 9.95 2.98
C THR A 258 -14.70 11.33 2.39
N SER A 259 -15.70 12.21 2.50
CA SER A 259 -15.50 13.66 2.38
C SER A 259 -14.34 14.05 3.29
N ILE A 260 -13.36 14.79 2.76
CA ILE A 260 -12.21 15.22 3.56
C ILE A 260 -12.64 16.17 4.69
N TYR A 261 -13.82 16.77 4.55
CA TYR A 261 -14.44 17.67 5.51
C TYR A 261 -15.15 16.96 6.67
N ASP A 262 -15.35 15.64 6.56
CA ASP A 262 -15.97 14.78 7.56
C ASP A 262 -15.01 13.65 7.99
N TYR A 263 -13.72 13.80 7.69
CA TYR A 263 -12.72 12.78 7.98
C TYR A 263 -12.55 12.61 9.49
N ASP A 264 -12.47 11.36 9.95
CA ASP A 264 -12.20 11.05 11.35
C ASP A 264 -11.22 9.87 11.39
N SER A 265 -10.00 10.16 11.82
CA SER A 265 -8.90 9.19 11.89
C SER A 265 -9.24 7.96 12.75
N ASN A 266 -10.16 8.10 13.72
CA ASN A 266 -10.55 7.02 14.62
C ASN A 266 -11.51 6.01 13.98
N LYS A 267 -12.15 6.34 12.85
CA LYS A 267 -13.19 5.49 12.22
C LYS A 267 -12.65 4.46 11.23
N TRP A 268 -11.37 4.54 10.86
CA TRP A 268 -10.79 3.69 9.81
C TRP A 268 -10.82 2.18 10.14
N ASN A 269 -10.74 1.81 11.42
CA ASN A 269 -10.69 0.42 11.85
C ASN A 269 -12.08 -0.27 11.96
N ASP A 270 -13.17 0.44 11.67
CA ASP A 270 -14.52 -0.11 11.76
C ASP A 270 -14.74 -1.21 10.72
N SER A 271 -15.32 -2.32 11.18
CA SER A 271 -15.72 -3.48 10.37
C SER A 271 -16.57 -3.14 9.14
N ARG A 272 -17.32 -2.02 9.16
CA ARG A 272 -18.12 -1.56 8.01
C ARG A 272 -17.28 -1.21 6.79
N TYR A 273 -15.99 -0.91 6.97
CA TYR A 273 -15.04 -0.58 5.90
C TYR A 273 -14.21 -1.79 5.46
N ARG A 274 -14.44 -2.97 6.07
CA ARG A 274 -13.64 -4.17 5.86
C ARG A 274 -14.37 -5.23 5.04
N THR A 275 -13.66 -5.82 4.08
CA THR A 275 -14.01 -7.11 3.47
C THR A 275 -13.01 -8.16 3.94
N GLU A 276 -13.50 -9.34 4.29
CA GLU A 276 -12.68 -10.50 4.65
C GLU A 276 -12.88 -11.59 3.59
N ASP A 277 -11.78 -12.19 3.15
CA ASP A 277 -11.78 -13.28 2.18
C ASP A 277 -10.75 -14.35 2.56
N THR A 278 -11.10 -15.63 2.41
CA THR A 278 -10.21 -16.76 2.67
C THR A 278 -10.16 -17.66 1.44
N GLY A 279 -8.97 -18.06 1.04
CA GLY A 279 -8.81 -18.88 -0.15
C GLY A 279 -7.46 -19.57 -0.21
N PHE A 280 -7.29 -20.41 -1.22
CA PHE A 280 -6.11 -21.24 -1.41
C PHE A 280 -5.15 -20.61 -2.42
N ASN A 281 -3.85 -20.88 -2.26
CA ASN A 281 -2.83 -20.52 -3.22
C ASN A 281 -1.66 -21.50 -3.16
N VAL A 282 -0.71 -21.36 -4.07
CA VAL A 282 0.47 -22.20 -4.13
C VAL A 282 1.69 -21.37 -4.52
N ASP A 283 2.81 -21.62 -3.84
CA ASP A 283 4.13 -21.15 -4.25
C ASP A 283 4.90 -22.34 -4.84
N ALA A 284 5.79 -22.09 -5.80
CA ALA A 284 6.64 -23.11 -6.38
C ALA A 284 8.04 -22.56 -6.65
N GLY A 285 9.01 -23.45 -6.75
CA GLY A 285 10.35 -23.04 -7.13
C GLY A 285 11.20 -24.18 -7.62
N ILE A 286 12.28 -23.80 -8.29
CA ILE A 286 13.31 -24.67 -8.83
C ILE A 286 14.65 -24.06 -8.46
N ALA A 287 15.62 -24.89 -8.07
CA ALA A 287 17.00 -24.48 -7.88
C ALA A 287 17.94 -25.54 -8.46
N ALA A 288 19.03 -25.12 -9.10
CA ALA A 288 20.00 -26.02 -9.71
C ALA A 288 21.43 -25.59 -9.38
N ASP A 289 22.29 -26.57 -9.07
CA ASP A 289 23.71 -26.34 -8.81
C ASP A 289 24.57 -26.74 -10.01
N PHE A 290 25.32 -25.78 -10.53
CA PHE A 290 26.27 -25.97 -11.62
C PHE A 290 27.70 -25.90 -11.08
N GLY A 291 28.25 -27.06 -10.75
CA GLY A 291 29.55 -27.16 -10.09
C GLY A 291 29.50 -26.64 -8.65
N GLU A 292 30.64 -26.20 -8.11
CA GLU A 292 30.77 -25.86 -6.69
C GLU A 292 30.39 -24.40 -6.34
N HIS A 293 30.15 -23.54 -7.33
CA HIS A 293 30.10 -22.08 -7.12
C HIS A 293 28.86 -21.39 -7.67
N TRP A 294 28.07 -22.07 -8.50
CA TRP A 294 26.94 -21.45 -9.19
C TRP A 294 25.65 -22.16 -8.86
N THR A 295 24.76 -21.45 -8.18
CA THR A 295 23.37 -21.88 -7.99
C THR A 295 22.47 -20.93 -8.76
N VAL A 296 21.56 -21.48 -9.56
CA VAL A 296 20.50 -20.72 -10.22
C VAL A 296 19.17 -21.13 -9.61
N GLY A 297 18.35 -20.17 -9.22
CA GLY A 297 17.04 -20.41 -8.62
C GLY A 297 15.99 -19.52 -9.25
N VAL A 298 14.78 -20.07 -9.40
CA VAL A 298 13.57 -19.34 -9.79
C VAL A 298 12.47 -19.76 -8.83
N SER A 299 11.69 -18.81 -8.33
CA SER A 299 10.51 -19.11 -7.53
C SER A 299 9.35 -18.25 -7.98
N GLY A 300 8.17 -18.87 -8.07
CA GLY A 300 6.92 -18.17 -8.26
C GLY A 300 6.10 -18.24 -6.98
N GLN A 301 5.67 -17.09 -6.47
CA GLN A 301 4.76 -16.97 -5.33
C GLN A 301 3.37 -16.55 -5.79
N ASN A 302 2.36 -16.94 -5.02
CA ASN A 302 0.95 -16.62 -5.27
C ASN A 302 0.51 -17.00 -6.70
N LEU A 303 0.84 -18.22 -7.15
CA LEU A 303 0.61 -18.68 -8.52
C LEU A 303 -0.88 -18.72 -8.91
N MET A 304 -1.79 -18.62 -7.94
CA MET A 304 -3.22 -18.45 -8.16
C MET A 304 -3.61 -16.98 -7.98
N SER A 305 -4.05 -16.34 -9.07
CA SER A 305 -4.58 -14.99 -9.05
C SER A 305 -5.88 -14.91 -8.26
N ARG A 306 -6.03 -13.88 -7.42
CA ARG A 306 -7.26 -13.61 -6.67
C ARG A 306 -7.56 -12.13 -6.66
N ASP A 307 -8.85 -11.82 -6.76
CA ASP A 307 -9.38 -10.45 -6.76
C ASP A 307 -10.36 -10.31 -5.61
N ILE A 308 -10.09 -9.34 -4.74
CA ILE A 308 -10.86 -9.12 -3.52
C ILE A 308 -11.34 -7.69 -3.54
N ASP A 309 -12.63 -7.54 -3.78
CA ASP A 309 -13.30 -6.26 -3.82
C ASP A 309 -13.43 -5.65 -2.42
N THR A 310 -13.11 -4.36 -2.31
CA THR A 310 -13.40 -3.60 -1.10
C THR A 310 -14.90 -3.36 -0.98
N LYS A 311 -15.33 -2.89 0.21
CA LYS A 311 -16.65 -2.29 0.35
C LYS A 311 -16.80 -1.11 -0.63
N ASP A 312 -17.98 -1.00 -1.21
CA ASP A 312 -18.40 0.13 -2.05
C ASP A 312 -18.82 1.28 -1.13
N ILE A 313 -18.01 2.34 -1.11
CA ILE A 313 -18.32 3.54 -0.34
C ILE A 313 -18.92 4.58 -1.28
N ARG A 314 -20.13 5.04 -0.96
CA ARG A 314 -20.86 5.99 -1.79
C ARG A 314 -20.90 7.35 -1.11
N ILE A 315 -20.39 8.36 -1.79
CA ILE A 315 -20.38 9.75 -1.31
C ILE A 315 -21.27 10.56 -2.24
N ARG A 316 -22.18 11.34 -1.65
CA ARG A 316 -23.01 12.30 -2.38
C ARG A 316 -22.28 13.63 -2.43
N ASN A 317 -22.03 14.13 -3.62
CA ASN A 317 -21.55 15.49 -3.85
C ASN A 317 -22.63 16.48 -3.37
N GLY A 318 -22.28 17.35 -2.42
CA GLY A 318 -23.21 18.32 -1.84
C GLY A 318 -23.72 19.37 -2.84
N ARG A 319 -22.89 19.70 -3.84
CA ARG A 319 -23.14 20.75 -4.85
C ARG A 319 -23.98 20.26 -6.01
N THR A 320 -23.68 19.07 -6.54
CA THR A 320 -24.36 18.52 -7.72
C THR A 320 -25.45 17.51 -7.36
N GLY A 321 -25.43 16.98 -6.13
CA GLY A 321 -26.31 15.90 -5.69
C GLY A 321 -25.95 14.52 -6.27
N GLU A 322 -24.92 14.45 -7.12
CA GLU A 322 -24.41 13.22 -7.73
C GLU A 322 -23.84 12.28 -6.65
N VAL A 323 -24.04 10.97 -6.82
CA VAL A 323 -23.49 9.96 -5.92
C VAL A 323 -22.36 9.23 -6.63
N VAL A 324 -21.14 9.36 -6.11
CA VAL A 324 -19.95 8.70 -6.63
C VAL A 324 -19.67 7.44 -5.80
N SER A 325 -19.37 6.34 -6.49
CA SER A 325 -18.99 5.06 -5.89
C SER A 325 -17.46 4.95 -5.84
N TYR A 326 -16.93 4.65 -4.66
CA TYR A 326 -15.53 4.40 -4.38
C TYR A 326 -15.38 2.94 -3.99
N LYS A 327 -15.01 2.12 -4.97
CA LYS A 327 -14.77 0.69 -4.81
C LYS A 327 -13.47 0.34 -5.53
N ASP A 328 -12.61 -0.40 -4.85
CA ASP A 328 -11.36 -0.89 -5.41
C ASP A 328 -11.29 -2.41 -5.32
N THR A 329 -10.33 -2.98 -6.03
CA THR A 329 -10.03 -4.42 -6.01
C THR A 329 -8.59 -4.61 -5.58
N TYR A 330 -8.38 -5.32 -4.48
CA TYR A 330 -7.06 -5.79 -4.11
C TYR A 330 -6.72 -7.05 -4.91
N GLN A 331 -5.58 -7.03 -5.57
CA GLN A 331 -5.16 -8.07 -6.50
C GLN A 331 -3.99 -8.84 -5.93
N ILE A 332 -4.21 -10.13 -5.64
CA ILE A 332 -3.12 -11.08 -5.43
C ILE A 332 -2.78 -11.65 -6.80
N ARG A 333 -1.51 -11.52 -7.21
CA ARG A 333 -1.01 -11.93 -8.52
C ARG A 333 0.23 -12.81 -8.37
N PRO A 334 0.50 -13.68 -9.36
CA PRO A 334 1.77 -14.39 -9.44
C PRO A 334 2.95 -13.41 -9.45
N LEU A 335 3.93 -13.67 -8.58
CA LEU A 335 5.20 -12.94 -8.50
C LEU A 335 6.33 -13.94 -8.77
N VAL A 336 7.23 -13.63 -9.71
CA VAL A 336 8.37 -14.50 -10.11
C VAL A 336 9.68 -13.75 -9.97
#